data_AF-A0A4Q3AEC2-F1
#
_entry.id   AF-A0A4Q3AEC2-F1
#
_cell.length_a   1.000
_cell.length_b   1.000
_cell.length_c   1.000
_cell.angle_alpha   90.00
_cell.angle_beta   90.00
_cell.angle_gamma   90.00
#
_symmetry.space_group_name_H-M   'P 1'
#
loop_
_entity.id
_entity.type
_entity.pdbx_description
1 polymer ?
#
loop_
_entity_poly.entity_id
_entity_poly.type
_entity_poly.pdbx_seq_one_letter_code
_entity_poly.pdbx_strand_id
1 'polypeptide(L)'
;KKAARFVRFCDAFEIPIVTFVDVPGFLPGVGQEHSGIIKHGAKLLFAYAEATVPKITVITRKAYGGAYDVMASKHLRGDLNYAWPTAEIAVMGAKGAVEIIFRGRTPEEIAEKTAEYEARFANPFVAASKGFVDEVIMPHSTRRRIALGLRKLRNKSLENPWKKHDNIPL
;
A
#
# COMPACT_ATOMS: atom_id res chain seq x y z
N LYS A 1 -3.52 5.99 -13.40
CA LYS A 1 -3.88 5.63 -14.80
C LYS A 1 -3.15 4.39 -15.31
N LYS A 2 -1.81 4.44 -15.51
CA LYS A 2 -1.02 3.32 -16.07
C LYS A 2 -1.22 1.99 -15.33
N ALA A 3 -0.90 1.97 -14.03
CA ALA A 3 -1.04 0.77 -13.20
C ALA A 3 -2.49 0.27 -13.12
N ALA A 4 -3.47 1.18 -13.03
CA ALA A 4 -4.88 0.80 -12.93
C ALA A 4 -5.35 -0.03 -14.13
N ARG A 5 -4.99 0.38 -15.35
CA ARG A 5 -5.35 -0.38 -16.57
C ARG A 5 -4.63 -1.72 -16.63
N PHE A 6 -3.37 -1.78 -16.20
CA PHE A 6 -2.60 -3.03 -16.14
C PHE A 6 -3.22 -4.03 -15.15
N VAL A 7 -3.58 -3.57 -13.94
CA VAL A 7 -4.25 -4.39 -12.92
C VAL A 7 -5.56 -4.95 -13.43
N ARG A 8 -6.43 -4.12 -14.03
CA ARG A 8 -7.71 -4.61 -14.59
C ARG A 8 -7.53 -5.60 -15.73
N PHE A 9 -6.50 -5.42 -16.57
CA PHE A 9 -6.18 -6.39 -17.61
C PHE A 9 -5.75 -7.72 -16.99
N CYS A 10 -4.81 -7.70 -16.03
CA CYS A 10 -4.39 -8.93 -15.36
C CYS A 10 -5.56 -9.66 -14.71
N ASP A 11 -6.42 -8.92 -14.01
CA ASP A 11 -7.60 -9.48 -13.35
C ASP A 11 -8.58 -10.13 -14.34
N ALA A 12 -8.90 -9.43 -15.44
CA ALA A 12 -9.82 -9.93 -16.46
C ALA A 12 -9.34 -11.21 -17.17
N PHE A 13 -8.04 -11.52 -17.10
CA PHE A 13 -7.42 -12.69 -17.72
C PHE A 13 -6.81 -13.67 -16.71
N GLU A 14 -7.22 -13.61 -15.44
CA GLU A 14 -6.79 -14.54 -14.39
C GLU A 14 -5.26 -14.57 -14.17
N ILE A 15 -4.59 -13.42 -14.39
CA ILE A 15 -3.16 -13.27 -14.18
C ILE A 15 -2.91 -12.75 -12.75
N PRO A 16 -2.16 -13.48 -11.90
CA PRO A 16 -1.87 -13.05 -10.54
C PRO A 16 -0.97 -11.82 -10.52
N ILE A 17 -1.15 -10.99 -9.49
CA ILE A 17 -0.48 -9.68 -9.36
C ILE A 17 0.48 -9.69 -8.18
N VAL A 18 1.73 -9.32 -8.45
CA VAL A 18 2.76 -9.10 -7.43
C VAL A 18 3.12 -7.62 -7.41
N THR A 19 2.98 -6.98 -6.25
CA THR A 19 3.17 -5.53 -6.07
C THR A 19 4.35 -5.26 -5.14
N PHE A 20 5.33 -4.49 -5.62
CA PHE A 20 6.42 -3.97 -4.80
C PHE A 20 6.13 -2.54 -4.39
N VAL A 21 6.25 -2.25 -3.09
CA VAL A 21 5.89 -0.95 -2.51
C VAL A 21 7.12 -0.25 -1.94
N ASP A 22 7.41 0.92 -2.50
CA ASP A 22 8.25 1.98 -1.94
C ASP A 22 7.65 3.33 -2.40
N VAL A 23 6.64 3.80 -1.68
CA VAL A 23 5.85 4.98 -2.04
C VAL A 23 5.74 5.94 -0.85
N PRO A 24 6.21 7.20 -0.98
CA PRO A 24 6.11 8.19 0.10
C PRO A 24 4.76 8.92 0.15
N GLY A 25 3.91 8.76 -0.87
CA GLY A 25 2.64 9.47 -0.98
C GLY A 25 2.29 9.79 -2.44
N PHE A 26 1.22 10.59 -2.62
CA PHE A 26 0.90 11.21 -3.90
C PHE A 26 1.78 12.44 -4.15
N LEU A 27 1.99 12.78 -5.41
CA LEU A 27 2.73 14.00 -5.78
C LEU A 27 1.89 15.23 -5.42
N PRO A 28 2.37 16.12 -4.53
CA PRO A 28 1.66 17.36 -4.21
C PRO A 28 1.76 18.38 -5.36
N GLY A 29 0.78 19.29 -5.42
CA GLY A 29 0.85 20.49 -6.28
C GLY A 29 -0.49 20.84 -6.92
N VAL A 30 -0.75 22.15 -7.06
CA VAL A 30 -2.00 22.69 -7.66
C VAL A 30 -2.25 22.13 -9.06
N GLY A 31 -1.19 21.94 -9.85
CA GLY A 31 -1.31 21.32 -11.17
C GLY A 31 -1.87 19.89 -11.13
N GLN A 32 -1.52 19.08 -10.12
CA GLN A 32 -2.07 17.73 -9.95
C GLN A 32 -3.55 17.78 -9.57
N GLU A 33 -3.91 18.69 -8.66
CA GLU A 33 -5.30 18.90 -8.24
C GLU A 33 -6.19 19.31 -9.41
N HIS A 34 -5.81 20.34 -10.17
CA HIS A 34 -6.54 20.78 -11.36
C HIS A 34 -6.57 19.73 -12.47
N SER A 35 -5.53 18.90 -12.56
CA SER A 35 -5.49 17.76 -13.49
C SER A 35 -6.33 16.56 -13.03
N GLY A 36 -7.06 16.67 -11.91
CA GLY A 36 -7.99 15.65 -11.44
C GLY A 36 -7.33 14.46 -10.75
N ILE A 37 -6.26 14.69 -9.97
CA ILE A 37 -5.56 13.63 -9.22
C ILE A 37 -6.48 12.77 -8.36
N ILE A 38 -7.54 13.34 -7.79
CA ILE A 38 -8.55 12.62 -7.01
C ILE A 38 -9.16 11.47 -7.84
N LYS A 39 -9.70 11.78 -9.02
CA LYS A 39 -10.27 10.77 -9.92
C LYS A 39 -9.20 9.82 -10.45
N HIS A 40 -8.02 10.36 -10.80
CA HIS A 40 -6.96 9.56 -11.41
C HIS A 40 -6.25 8.60 -10.45
N GLY A 41 -6.13 8.97 -9.18
CA GLY A 41 -5.65 8.15 -8.07
C GLY A 41 -6.68 7.08 -7.68
N ALA A 42 -7.96 7.46 -7.59
CA ALA A 42 -9.05 6.54 -7.29
C ALA A 42 -9.15 5.37 -8.30
N LYS A 43 -8.73 5.55 -9.55
CA LYS A 43 -8.68 4.45 -10.54
C LYS A 43 -7.82 3.27 -10.09
N LEU A 44 -6.68 3.52 -9.45
CA LEU A 44 -5.80 2.44 -9.01
C LEU A 44 -6.36 1.75 -7.77
N LEU A 45 -6.92 2.53 -6.84
CA LEU A 45 -7.66 2.04 -5.69
C LEU A 45 -8.79 1.09 -6.15
N PHE A 46 -9.59 1.55 -7.10
CA PHE A 46 -10.70 0.80 -7.68
C PHE A 46 -10.21 -0.51 -8.30
N ALA A 47 -9.17 -0.45 -9.13
CA ALA A 47 -8.63 -1.62 -9.82
C ALA A 47 -8.19 -2.73 -8.84
N TYR A 48 -7.52 -2.38 -7.74
CA TYR A 48 -7.13 -3.37 -6.73
C TYR A 48 -8.30 -3.88 -5.88
N ALA A 49 -9.24 -2.99 -5.51
CA ALA A 49 -10.41 -3.37 -4.72
C ALA A 49 -11.36 -4.32 -5.48
N GLU A 50 -11.50 -4.09 -6.78
CA GLU A 50 -12.29 -4.92 -7.70
C GLU A 50 -11.61 -6.28 -7.95
N ALA A 51 -10.29 -6.30 -8.09
CA ALA A 51 -9.57 -7.49 -8.54
C ALA A 51 -9.77 -8.71 -7.63
N THR A 52 -10.13 -9.84 -8.21
CA THR A 52 -10.38 -11.12 -7.54
C THR A 52 -9.21 -12.09 -7.67
N VAL A 53 -8.30 -11.89 -8.62
CA VAL A 53 -7.07 -12.70 -8.79
C VAL A 53 -6.18 -12.71 -7.54
N PRO A 54 -5.26 -13.68 -7.42
CA PRO A 54 -4.25 -13.68 -6.36
C PRO A 54 -3.41 -12.40 -6.36
N LYS A 55 -3.29 -11.75 -5.20
CA LYS A 55 -2.55 -10.52 -4.97
C LYS A 55 -1.53 -10.72 -3.85
N ILE A 56 -0.25 -10.55 -4.17
CA ILE A 56 0.85 -10.59 -3.21
C ILE A 56 1.57 -9.25 -3.20
N THR A 57 1.74 -8.68 -2.01
CA THR A 57 2.39 -7.38 -1.83
C THR A 57 3.69 -7.56 -1.04
N VAL A 58 4.74 -6.86 -1.46
CA VAL A 58 6.02 -6.80 -0.76
C VAL A 58 6.38 -5.33 -0.52
N ILE A 59 6.32 -4.89 0.72
CA ILE A 59 6.73 -3.56 1.14
C ILE A 59 8.23 -3.58 1.37
N THR A 60 8.96 -2.83 0.55
CA THR A 60 10.44 -2.83 0.55
C THR A 60 11.00 -1.72 1.43
N ARG A 61 10.37 -0.54 1.43
CA ARG A 61 10.76 0.60 2.26
C ARG A 61 9.54 1.46 2.61
N LYS A 62 9.27 2.58 1.93
CA LYS A 62 8.24 3.53 2.36
C LYS A 62 6.84 3.04 1.98
N ALA A 63 5.89 3.16 2.90
CA ALA A 63 4.47 2.96 2.62
C ALA A 63 3.66 3.92 3.47
N TYR A 64 3.39 5.12 2.95
CA TYR A 64 2.72 6.17 3.73
C TYR A 64 1.32 6.51 3.25
N GLY A 65 0.42 6.71 4.21
CA GLY A 65 -0.92 7.27 4.03
C GLY A 65 -1.74 6.56 2.96
N GLY A 66 -2.54 7.34 2.22
CA GLY A 66 -3.40 6.78 1.17
C GLY A 66 -2.63 6.09 0.04
N ALA A 67 -1.34 6.37 -0.14
CA ALA A 67 -0.54 5.65 -1.14
C ALA A 67 -0.23 4.22 -0.69
N TYR A 68 -0.01 3.96 0.60
CA TYR A 68 0.05 2.60 1.14
C TYR A 68 -1.24 1.84 0.87
N ASP A 69 -2.40 2.47 1.16
CA ASP A 69 -3.70 1.82 1.00
C ASP A 69 -3.94 1.38 -0.45
N VAL A 70 -3.65 2.29 -1.40
CA VAL A 70 -3.82 2.10 -2.85
C VAL A 70 -2.90 1.01 -3.42
N MET A 71 -1.75 0.75 -2.81
CA MET A 71 -0.73 -0.16 -3.33
C MET A 71 -0.96 -1.62 -2.89
N ALA A 72 -2.14 -2.16 -3.19
CA ALA A 72 -2.54 -3.54 -2.86
C ALA A 72 -2.39 -3.86 -1.36
N SER A 73 -2.85 -2.95 -0.50
CA SER A 73 -2.88 -3.17 0.95
C SER A 73 -3.82 -4.32 1.34
N LYS A 74 -3.67 -4.83 2.57
CA LYS A 74 -4.55 -5.87 3.12
C LYS A 74 -6.01 -5.40 3.19
N HIS A 75 -6.22 -4.09 3.36
CA HIS A 75 -7.54 -3.45 3.34
C HIS A 75 -8.25 -3.56 1.98
N LEU A 76 -7.50 -3.76 0.89
CA LEU A 76 -8.03 -4.01 -0.46
C LEU A 76 -8.04 -5.50 -0.83
N ARG A 77 -8.27 -6.37 0.15
CA ARG A 77 -8.33 -7.83 -0.04
C ARG A 77 -7.03 -8.39 -0.63
N GLY A 78 -5.89 -7.83 -0.23
CA GLY A 78 -4.57 -8.42 -0.49
C GLY A 78 -4.45 -9.77 0.21
N ASP A 79 -4.05 -10.81 -0.52
CA ASP A 79 -4.02 -12.17 0.04
C ASP A 79 -2.82 -12.35 0.97
N LEU A 80 -1.62 -11.98 0.51
CA LEU A 80 -0.38 -12.05 1.26
C LEU A 80 0.36 -10.71 1.19
N ASN A 81 0.59 -10.10 2.34
CA ASN A 81 1.27 -8.83 2.52
C ASN A 81 2.54 -9.05 3.34
N TYR A 82 3.68 -9.04 2.65
CA TYR A 82 5.00 -9.13 3.25
C TYR A 82 5.61 -7.74 3.43
N ALA A 83 6.44 -7.60 4.47
CA ALA A 83 7.29 -6.43 4.64
C ALA A 83 8.75 -6.84 4.83
N TRP A 84 9.67 -6.03 4.32
CA TRP A 84 11.08 -6.12 4.68
C TRP A 84 11.34 -5.46 6.05
N PRO A 85 12.46 -5.75 6.73
CA PRO A 85 12.83 -5.07 7.97
C PRO A 85 13.01 -3.56 7.79
N THR A 86 13.34 -3.13 6.58
CA THR A 86 13.49 -1.72 6.17
C THR A 86 12.17 -1.02 5.86
N ALA A 87 11.03 -1.70 5.99
CA ALA A 87 9.73 -1.13 5.66
C ALA A 87 9.25 -0.14 6.74
N GLU A 88 8.74 1.00 6.30
CA GLU A 88 8.22 2.07 7.14
C GLU A 88 6.75 2.30 6.76
N ILE A 89 5.83 1.91 7.65
CA ILE A 89 4.39 1.95 7.39
C ILE A 89 3.74 2.92 8.37
N ALA A 90 3.28 4.07 7.87
CA ALA A 90 2.77 5.15 8.70
C ALA A 90 1.70 5.99 7.98
N VAL A 91 1.00 6.85 8.71
CA VAL A 91 -0.01 7.77 8.14
C VAL A 91 0.66 8.82 7.23
N MET A 92 1.82 9.32 7.65
CA MET A 92 2.64 10.28 6.90
C MET A 92 4.08 10.22 7.42
N GLY A 93 4.99 10.96 6.79
CA GLY A 93 6.38 11.07 7.27
C GLY A 93 6.46 11.66 8.68
N ALA A 94 7.44 11.20 9.46
CA ALA A 94 7.55 11.50 10.89
C ALA A 94 7.54 13.00 11.22
N LYS A 95 8.33 13.80 10.49
CA LYS A 95 8.38 15.26 10.66
C LYS A 95 6.99 15.89 10.51
N GLY A 96 6.27 15.54 9.44
CA GLY A 96 4.92 16.07 9.20
C GLY A 96 3.91 15.62 10.26
N ALA A 97 4.03 14.39 10.76
CA ALA A 97 3.17 13.91 11.85
C ALA A 97 3.44 14.69 13.15
N VAL A 98 4.71 14.87 13.51
CA VAL A 98 5.14 15.55 14.74
C VAL A 98 4.74 17.03 14.72
N GLU A 99 4.94 17.72 13.59
CA GLU A 99 4.52 19.12 13.42
C GLU A 99 3.01 19.31 13.60
N ILE A 100 2.19 18.29 13.30
CA ILE A 100 0.75 18.34 13.51
C ILE A 100 0.37 17.98 14.95
N ILE A 101 0.98 16.94 15.53
CA ILE A 101 0.66 16.45 16.88
C ILE A 101 1.17 17.43 17.96
N PHE A 102 2.36 18.00 17.77
CA PHE A 102 3.07 18.82 18.75
C PHE A 102 3.16 20.29 18.31
N ARG A 103 2.09 20.82 17.70
CA ARG A 103 2.02 22.22 17.27
C ARG A 103 2.36 23.17 18.41
N GLY A 104 3.17 24.19 18.12
CA GLY A 104 3.55 25.24 19.07
C GLY A 104 4.75 24.91 19.96
N ARG A 105 5.42 23.77 19.75
CA ARG A 105 6.68 23.40 20.41
C ARG A 105 7.90 24.03 19.74
N THR A 106 9.03 24.08 20.43
CA THR A 106 10.28 24.62 19.87
C THR A 106 10.86 23.67 18.81
N PRO A 107 11.71 24.17 17.90
CA PRO A 107 12.38 23.33 16.90
C PRO A 107 13.17 22.15 17.53
N GLU A 108 13.78 22.35 18.70
CA GLU A 108 14.53 21.32 19.42
C GLU A 108 13.62 20.21 19.92
N GLU A 109 12.47 20.57 20.52
CA GLU A 109 11.46 19.60 20.96
C GLU A 109 10.86 18.84 19.78
N ILE A 110 10.65 19.52 18.63
CA ILE A 110 10.19 18.88 17.39
C ILE A 110 11.22 17.88 16.87
N ALA A 111 12.51 18.21 16.91
CA ALA A 111 13.57 17.30 16.48
C ALA A 111 13.64 16.05 17.35
N GLU A 112 13.58 16.20 18.68
CA GLU A 112 13.54 15.09 19.64
C GLU A 112 12.32 14.19 19.39
N LYS A 113 11.13 14.79 19.27
CA LYS A 113 9.88 14.06 19.01
C LYS A 113 9.85 13.38 17.65
N THR A 114 10.52 13.96 16.64
CA THR A 114 10.66 13.32 15.33
C THR A 114 11.49 12.05 15.42
N ALA A 115 12.63 12.09 16.11
CA ALA A 115 13.45 10.90 16.34
C ALA A 115 12.70 9.82 17.13
N GLU A 116 11.94 10.21 18.16
CA GLU A 116 11.08 9.28 18.92
C GLU A 116 10.00 8.65 18.02
N TYR A 117 9.37 9.46 17.16
CA TYR A 117 8.33 8.98 16.25
C TYR A 117 8.89 8.02 15.20
N GLU A 118 10.05 8.31 14.62
CA GLU A 118 10.73 7.41 13.68
C GLU A 118 11.05 6.08 14.33
N ALA A 119 11.66 6.08 15.52
CA ALA A 119 11.99 4.85 16.23
C ALA A 119 10.75 4.00 16.55
N ARG A 120 9.62 4.63 16.90
CA ARG A 120 8.40 3.94 17.33
C ARG A 120 7.50 3.50 16.19
N PHE A 121 7.35 4.31 15.14
CA PHE A 121 6.33 4.13 14.11
C PHE A 121 6.88 3.88 12.71
N ALA A 122 8.11 4.30 12.39
CA ALA A 122 8.73 4.03 11.08
C ALA A 122 9.36 2.62 11.05
N ASN A 123 8.56 1.61 11.38
CA ASN A 123 8.95 0.20 11.34
C ASN A 123 7.74 -0.67 10.94
N PRO A 124 7.94 -1.90 10.45
CA PRO A 124 6.83 -2.73 9.98
C PRO A 124 6.05 -3.39 11.11
N PHE A 125 6.56 -3.36 12.34
CA PHE A 125 6.04 -4.17 13.45
C PHE A 125 4.70 -3.65 13.97
N VAL A 126 4.44 -2.35 13.89
CA VAL A 126 3.13 -1.77 14.24
C VAL A 126 2.02 -2.25 13.30
N ALA A 127 2.32 -2.38 12.00
CA ALA A 127 1.37 -2.91 11.03
C ALA A 127 1.21 -4.44 11.16
N ALA A 128 2.31 -5.15 11.45
CA ALA A 128 2.29 -6.58 11.68
C ALA A 128 1.49 -6.98 12.92
N SER A 129 1.60 -6.25 14.03
CA SER A 129 0.83 -6.53 15.26
C SER A 129 -0.67 -6.36 15.09
N LYS A 130 -1.10 -5.59 14.08
CA LYS A 130 -2.51 -5.42 13.69
C LYS A 130 -2.98 -6.42 12.63
N GLY A 131 -2.10 -7.28 12.13
CA GLY A 131 -2.40 -8.22 11.06
C GLY A 131 -2.54 -7.59 9.66
N PHE A 132 -2.05 -6.35 9.47
CA PHE A 132 -2.04 -5.70 8.15
C PHE A 132 -0.87 -6.17 7.28
N VAL A 133 0.18 -6.67 7.93
CA VAL A 133 1.31 -7.39 7.35
C VAL A 133 1.30 -8.80 7.91
N ASP A 134 1.33 -9.82 7.05
CA ASP A 134 1.27 -11.23 7.45
C ASP A 134 2.61 -11.72 8.02
N GLU A 135 3.72 -11.26 7.44
CA GLU A 135 5.06 -11.68 7.85
C GLU A 135 6.10 -10.60 7.49
N VAL A 136 7.02 -10.32 8.42
CA VAL A 136 8.23 -9.56 8.15
C VAL A 136 9.32 -10.55 7.70
N ILE A 137 9.79 -10.42 6.45
CA ILE A 137 10.66 -11.40 5.80
C ILE A 137 12.02 -10.78 5.45
N MET A 138 13.08 -11.60 5.43
CA MET A 138 14.38 -11.14 4.94
C MET A 138 14.36 -10.92 3.42
N PRO A 139 15.00 -9.86 2.88
CA PRO A 139 14.97 -9.54 1.45
C PRO A 139 15.37 -10.70 0.53
N HIS A 140 16.42 -11.46 0.88
CA HIS A 140 16.90 -12.61 0.11
C HIS A 140 15.87 -13.77 0.01
N SER A 141 14.90 -13.82 0.92
CA SER A 141 13.85 -14.85 0.93
C SER A 141 12.63 -14.52 0.06
N THR A 142 12.54 -13.28 -0.46
CA THR A 142 11.38 -12.74 -1.18
C THR A 142 10.90 -13.65 -2.32
N ARG A 143 11.81 -14.11 -3.18
CA ARG A 143 11.49 -15.02 -4.30
C ARG A 143 10.80 -16.29 -3.81
N ARG A 144 11.34 -16.92 -2.76
CA ARG A 144 10.80 -18.17 -2.19
C ARG A 144 9.41 -17.94 -1.62
N ARG A 145 9.21 -16.83 -0.90
CA ARG A 145 7.92 -16.46 -0.28
C ARG A 145 6.85 -16.20 -1.33
N ILE A 146 7.16 -15.44 -2.38
CA ILE A 146 6.24 -15.18 -3.51
C ILE A 146 5.86 -16.50 -4.21
N ALA A 147 6.84 -17.33 -4.57
CA ALA A 147 6.58 -18.59 -5.27
C ALA A 147 5.72 -19.57 -4.45
N LEU A 148 5.91 -19.62 -3.12
CA LEU A 148 5.05 -20.40 -2.23
C LEU A 148 3.64 -19.80 -2.14
N GLY A 149 3.52 -18.47 -2.01
CA GLY A 149 2.24 -17.78 -1.96
C GLY A 149 1.41 -18.02 -3.21
N LEU A 150 1.99 -17.84 -4.40
CA LEU A 150 1.31 -18.09 -5.68
C LEU A 150 0.84 -19.54 -5.81
N ARG A 151 1.64 -20.52 -5.34
CA ARG A 151 1.23 -21.92 -5.34
C ARG A 151 0.02 -22.17 -4.42
N LYS A 152 -0.01 -21.55 -3.24
CA LYS A 152 -1.14 -21.68 -2.30
C LYS A 152 -2.42 -21.04 -2.84
N LEU A 153 -2.29 -19.93 -3.56
CA LEU A 153 -3.42 -19.15 -4.07
C LEU A 153 -3.92 -19.59 -5.45
N ARG A 154 -3.36 -20.67 -6.03
CA ARG A 154 -3.72 -21.14 -7.38
C ARG A 154 -5.21 -21.45 -7.56
N ASN A 155 -5.86 -21.93 -6.50
CA ASN A 155 -7.28 -22.30 -6.52
C ASN A 155 -8.16 -21.25 -5.84
N LYS A 156 -7.67 -20.01 -5.71
CA LYS A 156 -8.46 -18.90 -5.18
C LYS A 156 -9.69 -18.72 -6.06
N SER A 157 -10.86 -18.74 -5.44
CA SER A 157 -12.13 -18.37 -6.07
C SER A 157 -12.78 -17.29 -5.22
N LEU A 158 -13.21 -16.22 -5.86
CA LEU A 158 -13.75 -15.05 -5.21
C LEU A 158 -14.68 -14.33 -6.18
N GLU A 159 -15.93 -14.15 -5.79
CA GLU A 159 -16.92 -13.47 -6.61
C GLU A 159 -17.18 -12.06 -6.07
N ASN A 160 -17.43 -11.13 -6.99
CA ASN A 160 -17.92 -9.79 -6.65
C ASN A 160 -19.46 -9.75 -6.77
N PRO A 161 -20.13 -8.82 -6.07
CA PRO A 161 -21.58 -8.65 -6.20
C PRO A 161 -22.01 -8.46 -7.67
N TRP A 162 -23.12 -9.09 -8.04
CA TRP A 162 -23.67 -9.00 -9.39
C TRP A 162 -24.02 -7.56 -9.77
N LYS A 163 -23.61 -7.17 -10.98
CA LYS A 163 -23.88 -5.89 -11.62
C LYS A 163 -23.69 -6.06 -13.13
N LYS A 164 -24.28 -5.18 -13.96
CA LYS A 164 -24.01 -5.20 -15.42
C LYS A 164 -22.54 -4.90 -15.73
N HIS A 165 -22.01 -3.87 -15.07
CA HIS A 165 -20.60 -3.48 -15.05
C HIS A 165 -20.37 -2.53 -13.87
N ASP A 166 -19.12 -2.22 -13.57
CA ASP A 166 -18.76 -1.20 -12.60
C ASP A 166 -18.99 0.23 -13.10
N ASN A 167 -18.77 1.22 -12.23
CA ASN A 167 -18.80 2.65 -12.58
C ASN A 167 -17.50 3.32 -12.10
N ILE A 168 -16.36 2.78 -12.51
CA ILE A 168 -15.04 3.35 -12.20
C ILE A 168 -14.95 4.83 -12.64
N PRO A 169 -14.27 5.70 -11.88
CA PRO A 169 -13.97 7.05 -12.36
C PRO A 169 -13.26 7.03 -13.71
N LEU A 170 -13.64 7.93 -14.63
CA LEU A 170 -13.06 8.07 -15.97
C LEU A 170 -12.15 9.30 -16.10
#